data_AF-A0A521NX18-F1
#
_entry.id   AF-A0A521NX18-F1
#
_cell.length_a   1.000
_cell.length_b   1.000
_cell.length_c   1.000
_cell.angle_alpha   90.00
_cell.angle_beta   90.00
_cell.angle_gamma   90.00
#
_symmetry.space_group_name_H-M   'P 1'
#
loop_
_entity.id
_entity.type
_entity.pdbx_description
1 polymer ?
#
loop_
_entity_poly.entity_id
_entity_poly.type
_entity_poly.pdbx_seq_one_letter_code
_entity_poly.pdbx_strand_id
1 'polypeptide(L)'
;EKSNYHPYEKRKLPNPWLNTYNLMKLQEVSGITVNEITTEPERIRQLYKKYNPTTESMEGAALHYVCREAQIPFIQIRALSNYIGERDKSNWCLQPAIENLNQTLIKYIDKLYKLK
;
A
#
# COMPACT_ATOMS: atom_id res chain seq x y z
N GLU A 1 7.42 -24.43 -9.24
CA GLU A 1 6.53 -24.06 -8.11
C GLU A 1 5.43 -23.12 -8.61
N LYS A 2 4.15 -23.44 -8.32
CA LYS A 2 2.96 -22.91 -9.01
C LYS A 2 2.86 -21.38 -8.90
N SER A 3 2.88 -20.68 -10.04
CA SER A 3 2.99 -19.21 -10.13
C SER A 3 1.66 -18.45 -10.03
N ASN A 4 0.53 -19.15 -10.06
CA ASN A 4 -0.84 -18.61 -10.00
C ASN A 4 -1.70 -19.54 -9.17
N TYR A 5 -2.19 -19.05 -8.03
CA TYR A 5 -3.29 -19.65 -7.26
C TYR A 5 -4.13 -18.50 -6.75
N HIS A 6 -5.44 -18.56 -6.89
CA HIS A 6 -6.32 -17.51 -6.38
C HIS A 6 -6.06 -17.29 -4.87
N PRO A 7 -5.92 -16.04 -4.38
CA PRO A 7 -6.11 -14.76 -5.07
C PRO A 7 -4.81 -14.14 -5.62
N TYR A 8 -3.70 -14.89 -5.66
CA TYR A 8 -2.43 -14.43 -6.20
C TYR A 8 -2.35 -14.53 -7.71
N GLU A 9 -1.79 -13.49 -8.32
CA GLU A 9 -1.45 -13.43 -9.74
C GLU A 9 0.04 -13.13 -9.90
N LYS A 10 0.80 -14.04 -10.51
CA LYS A 10 2.25 -13.89 -10.71
C LYS A 10 2.97 -13.50 -9.41
N ARG A 11 2.57 -14.14 -8.28
CA ARG A 11 3.07 -13.88 -6.91
C ARG A 11 2.75 -12.47 -6.35
N LYS A 12 1.76 -11.78 -6.91
CA LYS A 12 1.26 -10.49 -6.44
C LYS A 12 -0.22 -10.58 -6.10
N LEU A 13 -0.71 -9.56 -5.40
CA LEU A 13 -2.13 -9.37 -5.12
C LEU A 13 -2.57 -8.05 -5.76
N PRO A 14 -2.74 -7.96 -7.10
CA PRO A 14 -3.24 -6.75 -7.74
C PRO A 14 -4.63 -6.39 -7.23
N ASN A 15 -4.94 -5.10 -7.17
CA ASN A 15 -6.28 -4.63 -6.86
C ASN A 15 -7.06 -4.41 -8.17
N PRO A 16 -8.01 -5.29 -8.53
CA PRO A 16 -8.76 -5.16 -9.79
C PRO A 16 -9.74 -3.97 -9.80
N TRP A 17 -10.03 -3.40 -8.63
CA TRP A 17 -10.98 -2.30 -8.45
C TRP A 17 -10.34 -0.91 -8.61
N LEU A 18 -9.01 -0.81 -8.80
CA LEU A 18 -8.31 0.48 -8.92
C LEU A 18 -8.87 1.38 -10.03
N ASN A 19 -9.17 0.84 -11.21
CA ASN A 19 -9.71 1.63 -12.32
C ASN A 19 -11.06 2.30 -11.99
N THR A 20 -11.84 1.68 -11.11
CA THR A 20 -13.16 2.18 -10.69
C THR A 20 -13.03 3.14 -9.50
N TYR A 21 -12.18 2.79 -8.54
CA TYR A 21 -12.14 3.48 -7.25
C TYR A 21 -10.94 4.42 -7.07
N ASN A 22 -9.96 4.52 -7.98
CA ASN A 22 -8.92 5.55 -7.92
C ASN A 22 -9.45 6.93 -8.40
N LEU A 23 -10.47 7.45 -7.72
CA LEU A 23 -11.24 8.65 -8.10
C LEU A 23 -10.41 9.94 -8.09
N MET A 24 -9.33 9.93 -7.31
CA MET A 24 -8.42 11.06 -7.12
C MET A 24 -7.23 11.00 -8.09
N LYS A 25 -7.10 9.94 -8.92
CA LYS A 25 -5.94 9.70 -9.79
C LYS A 25 -4.61 9.77 -9.04
N LEU A 26 -4.59 9.21 -7.83
CA LEU A 26 -3.36 9.14 -7.03
C LEU A 26 -2.36 8.22 -7.71
N GLN A 27 -1.07 8.46 -7.46
CA GLN A 27 -0.01 7.60 -7.95
C GLN A 27 -0.19 6.17 -7.43
N GLU A 28 -0.30 5.23 -8.35
CA GLU A 28 -0.34 3.80 -8.05
C GLU A 28 1.09 3.27 -7.90
N VAL A 29 1.35 2.55 -6.82
CA VAL A 29 2.67 2.03 -6.49
C VAL A 29 2.59 0.59 -6.02
N SER A 30 3.66 -0.18 -6.22
CA SER A 30 3.78 -1.50 -5.61
C SER A 30 4.32 -1.40 -4.19
N GLY A 31 3.71 -2.13 -3.27
CA GLY A 31 4.19 -2.27 -1.90
C GLY A 31 4.47 -3.73 -1.54
N ILE A 32 5.29 -3.92 -0.51
CA ILE A 32 5.45 -5.20 0.19
C ILE A 32 4.81 -5.14 1.57
N THR A 33 4.48 -6.32 2.08
CA THR A 33 4.01 -6.50 3.45
C THR A 33 4.96 -7.40 4.21
N VAL A 34 5.34 -6.97 5.40
CA VAL A 34 6.27 -7.63 6.31
C VAL A 34 5.66 -7.60 7.71
N ASN A 35 6.11 -8.47 8.61
CA ASN A 35 5.59 -8.49 9.99
C ASN A 35 6.31 -7.49 10.91
N GLU A 36 7.41 -6.90 10.46
CA GLU A 36 8.26 -6.01 11.25
C GLU A 36 8.90 -4.97 10.34
N ILE A 37 9.25 -3.80 10.89
CA ILE A 37 9.92 -2.74 10.13
C ILE A 37 11.31 -3.24 9.70
N THR A 38 11.55 -3.34 8.40
CA THR A 38 12.87 -3.73 7.90
C THR A 38 13.86 -2.61 8.19
N THR A 39 14.96 -2.94 8.87
CA THR A 39 15.98 -1.95 9.23
C THR A 39 17.41 -2.34 8.87
N GLU A 40 17.65 -3.62 8.59
CA GLU A 40 18.95 -4.08 8.11
C GLU A 40 19.15 -3.69 6.62
N PRO A 41 20.23 -2.99 6.25
CA PRO A 41 20.49 -2.57 4.87
C PRO A 41 20.53 -3.72 3.86
N GLU A 42 21.15 -4.85 4.23
CA GLU A 42 21.23 -6.06 3.42
C GLU A 42 19.84 -6.60 3.12
N ARG A 43 18.96 -6.68 4.13
CA ARG A 43 17.56 -7.09 3.95
C ARG A 43 16.79 -6.13 3.05
N ILE A 44 16.97 -4.82 3.20
CA ILE A 44 16.36 -3.81 2.31
C ILE A 44 16.79 -4.07 0.86
N ARG A 45 18.09 -4.27 0.61
CA ARG A 45 18.62 -4.57 -0.74
C ARG A 45 18.06 -5.87 -1.31
N GLN A 46 17.93 -6.91 -0.48
CA GLN A 46 17.33 -8.18 -0.91
C GLN A 46 15.86 -8.00 -1.32
N LEU A 47 15.07 -7.29 -0.51
CA LEU A 47 13.65 -7.03 -0.79
C LEU A 47 13.49 -6.18 -2.06
N TYR A 48 14.32 -5.14 -2.21
CA TYR A 48 14.34 -4.30 -3.41
C TYR A 48 14.69 -5.10 -4.67
N LYS A 49 15.75 -5.90 -4.63
CA LYS A 49 16.14 -6.76 -5.77
C LYS A 49 15.07 -7.78 -6.12
N LYS A 50 14.36 -8.33 -5.13
CA LYS A 50 13.37 -9.39 -5.34
C LYS A 50 12.02 -8.86 -5.83
N TYR A 51 11.55 -7.74 -5.29
CA TYR A 51 10.18 -7.25 -5.52
C TYR A 51 10.11 -5.86 -6.15
N ASN A 52 11.20 -5.10 -6.15
CA ASN A 52 11.28 -3.69 -6.55
C ASN A 52 10.12 -2.83 -5.99
N PRO A 53 9.84 -2.88 -4.67
CA PRO A 53 8.71 -2.16 -4.10
C PRO A 53 9.04 -0.68 -3.91
N THR A 54 7.99 0.14 -3.94
CA THR A 54 8.07 1.56 -3.59
C THR A 54 7.81 1.77 -2.09
N THR A 55 6.97 0.93 -1.49
CA THR A 55 6.56 1.07 -0.09
C THR A 55 6.63 -0.25 0.68
N GLU A 56 6.79 -0.16 2.00
CA GLU A 56 6.66 -1.27 2.94
C GLU A 56 5.53 -0.96 3.93
N SER A 57 4.81 -1.99 4.35
CA SER A 57 3.74 -1.90 5.35
C SER A 57 3.57 -3.23 6.08
N MET A 58 2.67 -3.30 7.06
CA MET A 58 2.41 -4.54 7.80
C MET A 58 1.06 -5.19 7.48
N GLU A 59 0.16 -4.49 6.79
CA GLU A 59 -1.23 -4.93 6.57
C GLU A 59 -1.64 -5.03 5.10
N GLY A 60 -0.89 -4.40 4.19
CA GLY A 60 -1.33 -4.20 2.80
C GLY A 60 -1.71 -5.50 2.08
N ALA A 61 -0.86 -6.52 2.15
CA ALA A 61 -1.14 -7.82 1.54
C ALA A 61 -2.33 -8.53 2.19
N ALA A 62 -2.54 -8.39 3.50
CA ALA A 62 -3.66 -9.00 4.20
C ALA A 62 -5.00 -8.38 3.74
N LEU A 63 -5.07 -7.06 3.63
CA LEU A 63 -6.21 -6.34 3.06
C LEU A 63 -6.50 -6.83 1.64
N HIS A 64 -5.49 -6.83 0.77
CA HIS A 64 -5.65 -7.27 -0.62
C HIS A 64 -6.10 -8.73 -0.70
N TYR A 65 -5.51 -9.63 0.09
CA TYR A 65 -5.87 -11.04 0.10
C TYR A 65 -7.35 -11.22 0.47
N VAL A 66 -7.78 -10.69 1.62
CA VAL A 66 -9.15 -10.89 2.13
C VAL A 66 -10.19 -10.26 1.21
N CYS A 67 -9.98 -9.01 0.76
CA CYS A 67 -10.93 -8.35 -0.13
C CYS A 67 -11.05 -9.06 -1.48
N ARG A 68 -9.95 -9.63 -1.99
CA ARG A 68 -10.01 -10.45 -3.21
C ARG A 68 -10.71 -11.78 -2.99
N GLU A 69 -10.41 -12.49 -1.91
CA GLU A 69 -11.12 -13.73 -1.56
C GLU A 69 -12.62 -13.50 -1.43
N ALA A 70 -13.01 -12.43 -0.72
CA ALA A 70 -14.41 -12.08 -0.47
C ALA A 70 -15.09 -11.33 -1.63
N GLN A 71 -14.37 -11.02 -2.72
CA GLN A 71 -14.86 -10.21 -3.85
C GLN A 71 -15.43 -8.84 -3.40
N ILE A 72 -14.82 -8.23 -2.38
CA ILE A 72 -15.21 -6.92 -1.83
C ILE A 72 -14.33 -5.83 -2.48
N PRO A 73 -14.92 -4.84 -3.16
CA PRO A 73 -14.17 -3.70 -3.68
C PRO A 73 -13.44 -2.95 -2.57
N PHE A 74 -12.19 -2.58 -2.83
CA PHE A 74 -11.36 -1.90 -1.83
C PHE A 74 -10.39 -0.91 -2.48
N ILE A 75 -9.90 0.03 -1.67
CA ILE A 75 -8.78 0.90 -2.01
C ILE A 75 -7.89 1.08 -0.79
N GLN A 76 -6.58 1.24 -1.01
CA GLN A 76 -5.62 1.56 0.03
C GLN A 76 -4.92 2.86 -0.35
N ILE A 77 -5.01 3.87 0.50
CA ILE A 77 -4.32 5.16 0.36
C ILE A 77 -3.33 5.28 1.50
N ARG A 78 -2.06 5.59 1.20
CA ARG A 78 -1.01 5.75 2.21
C ARG A 78 -0.29 7.08 2.01
N ALA A 79 -0.02 7.78 3.11
CA ALA A 79 0.96 8.83 3.18
C ALA A 79 2.25 8.28 3.79
N LEU A 80 3.40 8.80 3.36
CA LEU A 80 4.72 8.37 3.83
C LEU A 80 5.28 9.41 4.80
N SER A 81 5.66 8.97 5.99
CA SER A 81 6.25 9.83 7.03
C SER A 81 7.77 9.76 7.08
N ASN A 82 8.37 8.70 6.56
CA ASN A 82 9.80 8.43 6.66
C ASN A 82 10.22 7.37 5.65
N TYR A 83 11.54 7.23 5.46
CA TYR A 83 12.13 6.11 4.76
C TYR A 83 12.26 4.89 5.69
N ILE A 84 12.28 3.72 5.07
CA ILE A 84 12.58 2.45 5.72
C ILE A 84 13.97 2.46 6.35
N GLY A 85 14.12 1.83 7.51
CA GLY A 85 15.38 1.83 8.26
C GLY A 85 15.64 3.06 9.14
N GLU A 86 14.86 4.15 9.01
CA GLU A 86 14.96 5.30 9.92
C GLU A 86 14.45 4.92 11.33
N ARG A 87 15.32 5.06 12.33
CA ARG A 87 15.04 4.72 13.73
C ARG A 87 14.88 5.96 14.61
N ASP A 88 15.43 7.10 14.19
CA ASP A 88 15.22 8.36 14.86
C ASP A 88 13.83 8.90 14.50
N LYS A 89 12.91 8.77 15.46
CA LYS A 89 11.52 9.23 15.32
C LYS A 89 11.42 10.75 15.15
N SER A 90 12.44 11.52 15.53
CA SER A 90 12.43 12.98 15.31
C SER A 90 12.54 13.35 13.83
N ASN A 91 13.13 12.48 13.01
CA ASN A 91 13.17 12.62 11.55
C ASN A 91 11.86 12.23 10.86
N TRP A 92 10.88 11.69 11.60
CA TRP A 92 9.62 11.25 11.01
C TRP A 92 8.68 12.44 10.85
N CYS A 93 8.27 12.70 9.63
CA CYS A 93 7.30 13.73 9.28
C CYS A 93 5.86 13.25 9.52
N LEU A 94 5.56 12.75 10.72
CA LEU A 94 4.27 12.12 11.04
C LEU A 94 3.09 13.08 10.90
N GLN A 95 3.17 14.25 11.53
CA GLN A 95 2.10 15.25 11.51
C GLN A 95 1.70 15.64 10.07
N PRO A 96 2.62 16.12 9.21
CA PRO A 96 2.26 16.46 7.84
C PRO A 96 1.80 15.24 7.01
N ALA A 97 2.32 14.04 7.24
CA ALA A 97 1.85 12.83 6.57
C ALA A 97 0.38 12.50 6.91
N ILE A 98 0.02 12.60 8.20
CA ILE A 98 -1.35 12.37 8.67
C ILE A 98 -2.30 13.46 8.15
N GLU A 99 -1.89 14.73 8.22
CA GLU A 99 -2.68 15.85 7.69
C GLU A 99 -2.94 15.68 6.18
N ASN A 100 -1.92 15.36 5.40
CA ASN A 100 -2.05 15.09 3.97
C ASN A 100 -2.96 13.90 3.68
N LEU A 101 -2.85 12.82 4.47
CA LEU A 101 -3.72 11.66 4.34
C LEU A 101 -5.19 12.03 4.61
N ASN A 102 -5.46 12.72 5.72
CA ASN A 102 -6.82 13.12 6.10
C ASN A 102 -7.46 14.07 5.07
N GLN A 103 -6.72 15.07 4.60
CA GLN A 103 -7.20 15.96 3.54
C GLN A 103 -7.50 15.19 2.25
N THR A 104 -6.69 14.19 1.91
CA THR A 104 -6.91 13.33 0.74
C THR A 104 -8.15 12.46 0.93
N LEU A 105 -8.35 11.89 2.11
CA LEU A 105 -9.50 11.03 2.42
C LEU A 105 -10.82 11.79 2.37
N ILE A 106 -10.88 13.02 2.91
CA ILE A 106 -12.09 13.86 2.83
C ILE A 106 -12.48 14.10 1.36
N LYS A 107 -11.53 14.55 0.54
CA LYS A 107 -11.75 14.78 -0.90
C LYS A 107 -12.15 13.49 -1.64
N TYR A 108 -11.56 12.36 -1.25
CA TYR A 108 -11.88 11.05 -1.81
C TYR A 108 -13.32 10.65 -1.50
N ILE A 109 -13.76 10.78 -0.25
CA ILE A 109 -15.14 10.48 0.18
C ILE A 109 -16.14 11.36 -0.57
N ASP A 110 -15.86 12.65 -0.74
CA ASP A 110 -16.73 13.56 -1.53
C ASP A 110 -16.90 13.11 -2.98
N LYS A 111 -15.84 12.55 -3.59
CA LYS A 111 -15.93 11.96 -4.93
C LYS A 111 -16.66 10.63 -4.93
N LEU A 112 -16.43 9.80 -3.91
CA LEU A 112 -17.08 8.50 -3.78
C LEU A 112 -18.60 8.64 -3.70
N TYR A 113 -19.12 9.61 -2.93
CA TYR A 113 -20.57 9.88 -2.87
C TYR A 113 -21.17 10.40 -4.19
N LYS A 114 -20.34 10.87 -5.12
CA LYS A 114 -20.77 11.31 -6.46
C LYS A 114 -20.72 10.18 -7.50
N LEU A 115 -20.08 9.06 -7.16
CA LEU A 115 -20.06 7.85 -7.97
C LEU A 115 -21.44 7.18 -7.80
N LYS A 116 -22.37 7.52 -8.68
CA LYS A 116 -23.69 6.87 -8.77
C LYS A 116 -23.59 5.56 -9.52
#